data_AF-A0A9E5YC48-F1
#
_entry.id   AF-A0A9E5YC48-F1
#
_cell.length_a   1.000
_cell.length_b   1.000
_cell.length_c   1.000
_cell.angle_alpha   90.00
_cell.angle_beta   90.00
_cell.angle_gamma   90.00
#
_symmetry.space_group_name_H-M   'P 1'
#
loop_
_entity.id
_entity.type
_entity.pdbx_description
1 polymer ?
#
loop_
_entity_poly.entity_id
_entity_poly.type
_entity_poly.pdbx_seq_one_letter_code
_entity_poly.pdbx_strand_id
1 'polypeptide(L)'
;MYKKIIIYILFLFSAIIFYSNHLIFAQTVSFQEALAREGLTEEDYNEITLYYYKNPQPDKLISVLKMNLTEEEFLADKIHFSLFAYFISTVAHDNRDFLEKLKEIKPDLPQPQKNALAGIISEAENFKSATPSSPFDLDYLWVEFIATGKEKPIRKIISVLDYPTPEKSKTGLTDIDVNTALLISSAQWSLGSNAEQHEKVNEILKDEFVYASGIRRERLEKILQTVNK
;
A
#
# COMPACT_ATOMS: atom_id res chain seq x y z
N MET A 1 27.75 -4.94 13.06
CA MET A 1 27.09 -3.61 12.97
C MET A 1 25.93 -3.61 11.96
N TYR A 2 26.07 -4.22 10.77
CA TYR A 2 25.02 -4.26 9.73
C TYR A 2 23.76 -5.10 10.03
N LYS A 3 23.83 -6.09 10.93
CA LYS A 3 22.65 -6.91 11.32
C LYS A 3 21.59 -6.14 12.12
N LYS A 4 21.93 -5.02 12.77
CA LYS A 4 20.96 -4.22 13.54
C LYS A 4 20.18 -3.22 12.68
N ILE A 5 20.73 -2.78 11.54
CA ILE A 5 20.08 -1.81 10.64
C ILE A 5 19.01 -2.50 9.76
N ILE A 6 19.25 -3.75 9.36
CA ILE A 6 18.27 -4.56 8.60
C ILE A 6 17.05 -4.92 9.47
N ILE A 7 17.24 -5.08 10.79
CA ILE A 7 16.14 -5.30 11.74
C ILE A 7 15.30 -4.02 11.93
N TYR A 8 15.89 -2.82 11.82
CA TYR A 8 15.15 -1.56 11.90
C TYR A 8 14.31 -1.25 10.64
N ILE A 9 14.73 -1.73 9.46
CA ILE A 9 13.98 -1.58 8.21
C ILE A 9 12.83 -2.60 8.14
N LEU A 10 13.01 -3.80 8.71
CA LEU A 10 11.93 -4.78 8.91
C LEU A 10 10.90 -4.33 9.97
N PHE A 11 11.26 -3.39 10.85
CA PHE A 11 10.38 -2.85 11.89
C PHE A 11 9.44 -1.75 11.38
N LEU A 12 9.75 -1.09 10.26
CA LEU A 12 8.90 -0.04 9.69
C LEU A 12 7.72 -0.59 8.87
N PHE A 13 7.80 -1.84 8.40
CA PHE A 13 6.69 -2.50 7.68
C PHE A 13 5.82 -3.40 8.55
N SER A 14 6.30 -3.77 9.74
CA SER A 14 5.46 -4.33 10.80
C SER A 14 4.79 -3.23 11.65
N ALA A 15 5.03 -1.95 11.37
CA ALA A 15 4.36 -0.84 12.06
C ALA A 15 2.87 -0.67 11.69
N ILE A 16 2.35 -1.47 10.75
CA ILE A 16 0.91 -1.66 10.53
C ILE A 16 0.33 -2.72 11.49
N ILE A 17 1.16 -3.55 12.14
CA ILE A 17 0.73 -4.62 13.06
C ILE A 17 1.66 -4.66 14.30
N PHE A 18 1.35 -3.86 15.32
CA PHE A 18 1.81 -3.86 16.74
C PHE A 18 2.24 -2.47 17.25
N TYR A 19 1.25 -1.60 17.52
CA TYR A 19 1.43 -0.47 18.47
C TYR A 19 1.35 -1.00 19.92
N SER A 20 1.73 -0.18 20.90
CA SER A 20 2.29 -0.57 22.22
C SER A 20 1.33 -0.57 23.44
N ASN A 21 1.38 -1.64 24.23
CA ASN A 21 0.38 -2.19 25.16
C ASN A 21 -0.26 -1.37 26.31
N HIS A 22 -0.23 -0.03 26.34
CA HIS A 22 -1.08 0.74 27.27
C HIS A 22 -1.70 2.04 26.72
N LEU A 23 -1.24 2.56 25.57
CA LEU A 23 -1.99 3.54 24.76
C LEU A 23 -3.00 2.87 23.81
N ILE A 24 -2.79 1.58 23.52
CA ILE A 24 -3.67 0.78 22.66
C ILE A 24 -5.10 0.77 23.18
N PHE A 25 -5.34 0.66 24.49
CA PHE A 25 -6.70 0.38 24.97
C PHE A 25 -7.69 1.54 24.72
N ALA A 26 -7.25 2.79 24.91
CA ALA A 26 -8.07 3.96 24.62
C ALA A 26 -8.27 4.18 23.10
N GLN A 27 -7.20 4.00 22.30
CA GLN A 27 -7.29 4.09 20.84
C GLN A 27 -8.12 2.94 20.23
N THR A 28 -8.12 1.75 20.85
CA THR A 28 -8.91 0.60 20.38
C THR A 28 -10.39 0.81 20.68
N VAL A 29 -10.74 1.36 21.85
CA VAL A 29 -12.14 1.69 22.17
C VAL A 29 -12.65 2.79 21.25
N SER A 30 -11.88 3.87 21.05
CA SER A 30 -12.30 4.96 20.13
C SER A 30 -12.43 4.48 18.69
N PHE A 31 -11.56 3.58 18.23
CA PHE A 31 -11.63 3.00 16.89
C PHE A 31 -12.86 2.09 16.70
N GLN A 32 -13.14 1.20 17.66
CA GLN A 32 -14.33 0.33 17.59
C GLN A 32 -15.64 1.14 17.67
N GLU A 33 -15.66 2.21 18.48
CA GLU A 33 -16.79 3.15 18.50
C GLU A 33 -16.93 3.91 17.17
N ALA A 34 -15.82 4.28 16.52
CA ALA A 34 -15.82 4.93 15.22
C ALA A 34 -16.36 4.01 14.11
N LEU A 35 -15.93 2.74 14.10
CA LEU A 35 -16.48 1.71 13.20
C LEU A 35 -17.97 1.49 13.44
N ALA A 36 -18.39 1.33 14.70
CA ALA A 36 -19.79 1.09 15.05
C ALA A 36 -20.70 2.26 14.67
N ARG A 37 -20.23 3.52 14.79
CA ARG A 37 -20.96 4.73 14.35
C ARG A 37 -21.28 4.68 12.85
N GLU A 38 -20.39 4.09 12.06
CA GLU A 38 -20.53 3.92 10.62
C GLU A 38 -21.15 2.57 10.23
N GLY A 39 -21.56 1.75 11.22
CA GLY A 39 -22.13 0.42 10.98
C GLY A 39 -21.12 -0.60 10.42
N LEU A 40 -19.84 -0.42 10.73
CA LEU A 40 -18.74 -1.29 10.31
C LEU A 40 -18.24 -2.15 11.47
N THR A 41 -17.73 -3.32 11.14
CA THR A 41 -16.90 -4.15 12.03
C THR A 41 -15.42 -3.98 11.69
N GLU A 42 -14.53 -4.49 12.56
CA GLU A 42 -13.09 -4.56 12.25
C GLU A 42 -12.80 -5.46 11.04
N GLU A 43 -13.57 -6.53 10.88
CA GLU A 43 -13.49 -7.41 9.70
C GLU A 43 -13.87 -6.64 8.44
N ASP A 44 -14.98 -5.88 8.45
CA ASP A 44 -15.34 -5.01 7.33
C ASP A 44 -14.20 -4.04 7.00
N TYR A 45 -13.60 -3.40 8.00
CA TYR A 45 -12.50 -2.46 7.81
C TYR A 45 -11.30 -3.14 7.14
N ASN A 46 -10.90 -4.32 7.63
CA ASN A 46 -9.78 -5.08 7.09
C ASN A 46 -10.07 -5.57 5.67
N GLU A 47 -11.27 -6.07 5.39
CA GLU A 47 -11.68 -6.45 4.03
C GLU A 47 -11.59 -5.25 3.07
N ILE A 48 -12.09 -4.08 3.48
CA ILE A 48 -12.10 -2.87 2.66
C ILE A 48 -10.70 -2.29 2.46
N THR A 49 -9.79 -2.41 3.42
CA THR A 49 -8.47 -1.76 3.35
C THR A 49 -7.35 -2.66 2.85
N LEU A 50 -7.49 -3.98 2.99
CA LEU A 50 -6.46 -4.95 2.59
C LEU A 50 -6.89 -5.86 1.43
N TYR A 51 -8.18 -6.07 1.25
CA TYR A 51 -8.71 -7.05 0.28
C TYR A 51 -9.80 -6.48 -0.63
N TYR A 52 -9.89 -5.16 -0.78
CA TYR A 52 -10.96 -4.49 -1.54
C TYR A 52 -11.19 -5.07 -2.93
N TYR A 53 -10.10 -5.38 -3.65
CA TYR A 53 -10.17 -5.97 -4.99
C TYR A 53 -10.93 -7.30 -5.06
N LYS A 54 -11.06 -8.05 -3.96
CA LYS A 54 -11.81 -9.31 -3.93
C LYS A 54 -13.32 -9.08 -3.95
N ASN A 55 -13.79 -8.05 -3.25
CA ASN A 55 -15.20 -7.71 -3.15
C ASN A 55 -15.38 -6.19 -3.02
N PRO A 56 -15.30 -5.43 -4.13
CA PRO A 56 -15.38 -3.96 -4.08
C PRO A 56 -16.72 -3.47 -3.50
N GLN A 57 -16.65 -2.74 -2.39
CA GLN A 57 -17.80 -2.18 -1.68
C GLN A 57 -17.68 -0.66 -1.57
N PRO A 58 -17.86 0.10 -2.67
CA PRO A 58 -17.66 1.55 -2.70
C PRO A 58 -18.56 2.30 -1.69
N ASP A 59 -19.76 1.79 -1.39
CA ASP A 59 -20.64 2.44 -0.41
C ASP A 59 -20.08 2.38 1.02
N LYS A 60 -19.52 1.23 1.43
CA LYS A 60 -18.84 1.13 2.73
C LYS A 60 -17.54 1.95 2.78
N LEU A 61 -16.91 2.16 1.63
CA LEU A 61 -15.70 2.96 1.54
C LEU A 61 -15.97 4.45 1.84
N ILE A 62 -17.17 4.97 1.54
CA ILE A 62 -17.59 6.32 1.97
C ILE A 62 -17.58 6.42 3.50
N SER A 63 -18.09 5.40 4.18
CA SER A 63 -18.11 5.33 5.65
C SER A 63 -16.70 5.28 6.24
N VAL A 64 -15.83 4.45 5.69
CA VAL A 64 -14.40 4.41 6.08
C VAL A 64 -13.72 5.76 5.87
N LEU A 65 -13.99 6.43 4.74
CA LEU A 65 -13.45 7.77 4.47
C LEU A 65 -13.94 8.80 5.49
N LYS A 66 -15.24 8.86 5.77
CA LYS A 66 -15.81 9.80 6.74
C LYS A 66 -15.21 9.61 8.13
N MET A 67 -15.11 8.35 8.57
CA MET A 67 -14.47 7.99 9.84
C MET A 67 -13.04 8.53 9.92
N ASN A 68 -12.22 8.24 8.91
CA ASN A 68 -10.82 8.67 8.89
C ASN A 68 -10.67 10.19 8.78
N LEU A 69 -11.53 10.88 8.03
CA LEU A 69 -11.51 12.34 7.95
C LEU A 69 -11.84 13.02 9.29
N THR A 70 -12.62 12.39 10.16
CA THR A 70 -12.94 12.98 11.48
C THR A 70 -11.80 12.89 12.49
N GLU A 71 -10.77 12.10 12.23
CA GLU A 71 -9.64 11.89 13.14
C GLU A 71 -8.48 12.87 12.81
N GLU A 72 -8.30 13.92 13.62
CA GLU A 72 -7.26 14.93 13.38
C GLU A 72 -5.84 14.34 13.38
N GLU A 73 -5.58 13.35 14.24
CA GLU A 73 -4.29 12.64 14.30
C GLU A 73 -3.99 11.90 12.98
N PHE A 74 -5.02 11.32 12.36
CA PHE A 74 -4.88 10.64 11.08
C PHE A 74 -4.52 11.62 9.96
N LEU A 75 -5.17 12.79 9.91
CA LEU A 75 -4.84 13.83 8.95
C LEU A 75 -3.44 14.43 9.16
N ALA A 76 -2.96 14.45 10.41
CA ALA A 76 -1.63 14.92 10.75
C ALA A 76 -0.53 13.91 10.35
N ASP A 77 -0.86 12.62 10.32
CA ASP A 77 0.03 11.56 9.83
C ASP A 77 0.09 11.55 8.30
N LYS A 78 1.04 12.34 7.78
CA LYS A 78 1.20 12.54 6.33
C LYS A 78 1.41 11.25 5.54
N ILE A 79 2.06 10.24 6.11
CA ILE A 79 2.39 9.00 5.38
C ILE A 79 1.14 8.12 5.28
N HIS A 80 0.48 7.87 6.41
CA HIS A 80 -0.71 7.03 6.42
C HIS A 80 -1.86 7.71 5.67
N PHE A 81 -2.04 9.02 5.86
CA PHE A 81 -3.03 9.78 5.10
C PHE A 81 -2.73 9.77 3.60
N SER A 82 -1.47 9.92 3.16
CA SER A 82 -1.17 9.94 1.72
C SER A 82 -1.46 8.61 1.04
N LEU A 83 -1.13 7.49 1.68
CA LEU A 83 -1.44 6.15 1.16
C LEU A 83 -2.95 5.90 1.12
N PHE A 84 -3.68 6.28 2.17
CA PHE A 84 -5.13 6.17 2.21
C PHE A 84 -5.81 7.09 1.17
N ALA A 85 -5.37 8.34 1.06
CA ALA A 85 -5.86 9.25 0.03
C ALA A 85 -5.62 8.69 -1.37
N TYR A 86 -4.46 8.11 -1.62
CA TYR A 86 -4.15 7.45 -2.89
C TYR A 86 -5.06 6.24 -3.15
N PHE A 87 -5.34 5.42 -2.12
CA PHE A 87 -6.30 4.31 -2.21
C PHE A 87 -7.67 4.79 -2.67
N ILE A 88 -8.25 5.77 -1.97
CA ILE A 88 -9.57 6.34 -2.31
C ILE A 88 -9.55 6.94 -3.72
N SER A 89 -8.49 7.68 -4.05
CA SER A 89 -8.34 8.31 -5.37
C SER A 89 -8.27 7.28 -6.49
N THR A 90 -7.59 6.17 -6.27
CA THR A 90 -7.50 5.05 -7.22
C THR A 90 -8.86 4.41 -7.44
N VAL A 91 -9.61 4.12 -6.36
CA VAL A 91 -10.97 3.55 -6.48
C VAL A 91 -11.89 4.51 -7.23
N ALA A 92 -11.83 5.81 -6.91
CA ALA A 92 -12.65 6.84 -7.56
C ALA A 92 -12.27 7.06 -9.03
N HIS A 93 -10.99 6.94 -9.38
CA HIS A 93 -10.55 6.99 -10.76
C HIS A 93 -11.19 5.88 -11.61
N ASP A 94 -11.23 4.65 -11.07
CA ASP A 94 -11.78 3.48 -11.75
C ASP A 94 -13.31 3.37 -11.64
N ASN A 95 -13.94 4.12 -10.74
CA ASN A 95 -15.38 4.09 -10.48
C ASN A 95 -15.98 5.50 -10.46
N ARG A 96 -16.54 5.93 -11.60
CA ARG A 96 -17.15 7.27 -11.73
C ARG A 96 -18.31 7.52 -10.78
N ASP A 97 -19.16 6.53 -10.54
CA ASP A 97 -20.30 6.69 -9.63
C ASP A 97 -19.81 6.93 -8.20
N PHE A 98 -18.72 6.26 -7.79
CA PHE A 98 -18.08 6.53 -6.51
C PHE A 98 -17.45 7.92 -6.46
N LEU A 99 -16.80 8.38 -7.54
CA LEU A 99 -16.26 9.74 -7.62
C LEU A 99 -17.36 10.81 -7.46
N GLU A 100 -18.52 10.64 -8.09
CA GLU A 100 -19.64 11.57 -7.92
C GLU A 100 -20.18 11.54 -6.49
N LYS A 101 -20.28 10.35 -5.87
CA LYS A 101 -20.61 10.23 -4.43
C LYS A 101 -19.60 10.94 -3.53
N LEU A 102 -18.30 10.93 -3.85
CA LEU A 102 -17.30 11.68 -3.10
C LEU A 102 -17.55 13.19 -3.16
N LYS A 103 -17.94 13.71 -4.33
CA LYS A 103 -18.26 15.14 -4.53
C LYS A 103 -19.51 15.57 -3.76
N GLU A 104 -20.40 14.63 -3.45
CA GLU A 104 -21.60 14.86 -2.63
C GLU A 104 -21.34 14.83 -1.12
N ILE A 105 -20.14 14.42 -0.66
CA ILE A 105 -19.78 14.47 0.76
C ILE A 105 -19.76 15.95 1.19
N LYS A 106 -20.83 16.32 1.91
CA LYS A 106 -21.32 17.68 2.20
C LYS A 106 -20.27 18.72 2.66
N PRO A 107 -20.59 20.02 2.49
CA PRO A 107 -19.76 21.17 2.90
C PRO A 107 -19.71 21.47 4.41
N ASP A 108 -20.19 20.60 5.30
CA ASP A 108 -20.16 20.88 6.76
C ASP A 108 -18.90 20.34 7.46
N LEU A 109 -18.01 19.69 6.71
CA LEU A 109 -16.69 19.29 7.21
C LEU A 109 -15.88 20.51 7.66
N PRO A 110 -15.06 20.41 8.73
CA PRO A 110 -14.11 21.46 9.07
C PRO A 110 -13.09 21.64 7.93
N GLN A 111 -12.45 22.81 7.87
CA GLN A 111 -11.63 23.18 6.71
C GLN A 111 -10.50 22.19 6.38
N PRO A 112 -9.76 21.61 7.35
CA PRO A 112 -8.74 20.60 7.05
C PRO A 112 -9.31 19.39 6.30
N GLN A 113 -10.47 18.89 6.71
CA GLN A 113 -11.17 17.75 6.11
C GLN A 113 -11.68 18.07 4.71
N LYS A 114 -12.20 19.29 4.50
CA LYS A 114 -12.59 19.76 3.16
C LYS A 114 -11.40 19.76 2.20
N ASN A 115 -10.25 20.26 2.67
CA ASN A 115 -9.04 20.29 1.86
C ASN A 115 -8.53 18.88 1.55
N ALA A 116 -8.57 17.98 2.54
CA ALA A 116 -8.23 16.57 2.36
C ALA A 116 -9.12 15.89 1.30
N LEU A 117 -10.45 16.03 1.42
CA LEU A 117 -11.40 15.48 0.45
C LEU A 117 -11.23 16.07 -0.94
N ALA A 118 -11.04 17.40 -1.06
CA ALA A 118 -10.79 18.06 -2.33
C ALA A 118 -9.49 17.56 -2.99
N GLY A 119 -8.44 17.30 -2.19
CA GLY A 119 -7.19 16.70 -2.65
C GLY A 119 -7.41 15.31 -3.24
N ILE A 120 -8.18 14.45 -2.54
CA ILE A 120 -8.54 13.10 -3.01
C ILE A 120 -9.30 13.16 -4.34
N ILE A 121 -10.31 14.03 -4.45
CA ILE A 121 -11.10 14.18 -5.68
C ILE A 121 -10.23 14.66 -6.84
N SER A 122 -9.38 15.67 -6.60
CA SER A 122 -8.46 16.20 -7.61
C SER A 122 -7.44 15.15 -8.07
N GLU A 123 -6.91 14.34 -7.16
CA GLU A 123 -5.99 13.24 -7.47
C GLU A 123 -6.70 12.16 -8.29
N ALA A 124 -7.95 11.79 -7.95
CA ALA A 124 -8.73 10.82 -8.72
C ALA A 124 -8.98 11.26 -10.18
N GLU A 125 -9.30 12.54 -10.39
CA GLU A 125 -9.56 13.11 -11.71
C GLU A 125 -8.29 13.18 -12.57
N ASN A 126 -7.12 13.27 -11.94
CA ASN A 126 -5.82 13.41 -12.59
C ASN A 126 -4.89 12.22 -12.32
N PHE A 127 -5.47 11.07 -11.99
CA PHE A 127 -4.75 9.93 -11.41
C PHE A 127 -3.54 9.51 -12.24
N LYS A 128 -2.41 9.33 -11.56
CA LYS A 128 -1.19 8.78 -12.13
C LYS A 128 -0.69 7.64 -11.27
N SER A 129 -0.62 6.47 -11.89
CA SER A 129 -0.02 5.29 -11.28
C SER A 129 1.46 5.53 -10.99
N ALA A 130 1.90 5.17 -9.77
CA ALA A 130 3.26 5.37 -9.30
C ALA A 130 4.32 4.69 -10.19
N THR A 131 5.55 5.18 -10.15
CA THR A 131 6.71 4.56 -10.83
C THR A 131 7.75 4.19 -9.78
N PRO A 132 8.24 2.95 -9.74
CA PRO A 132 9.10 2.50 -8.65
C PRO A 132 10.51 3.10 -8.76
N SER A 133 10.76 4.14 -7.98
CA SER A 133 12.06 4.82 -7.88
C SER A 133 12.67 4.75 -6.48
N SER A 134 11.85 4.42 -5.48
CA SER A 134 12.19 4.27 -4.08
C SER A 134 11.35 3.15 -3.46
N PRO A 135 11.77 2.56 -2.32
CA PRO A 135 10.95 1.58 -1.60
C PRO A 135 9.53 2.08 -1.28
N PHE A 136 9.38 3.38 -1.01
CA PHE A 136 8.08 3.99 -0.72
C PHE A 136 7.12 3.98 -1.90
N ASP A 137 7.64 4.05 -3.14
CA ASP A 137 6.79 3.94 -4.35
C ASP A 137 6.16 2.55 -4.49
N LEU A 138 6.75 1.52 -3.88
CA LEU A 138 6.18 0.17 -3.88
C LEU A 138 4.87 0.14 -3.09
N ASP A 139 4.74 0.91 -2.02
CA ASP A 139 3.53 0.96 -1.19
C ASP A 139 2.35 1.53 -1.98
N TYR A 140 2.58 2.58 -2.77
CA TYR A 140 1.56 3.10 -3.69
C TYR A 140 1.13 2.07 -4.73
N LEU A 141 2.07 1.28 -5.26
CA LEU A 141 1.74 0.20 -6.22
C LEU A 141 0.95 -0.93 -5.55
N TRP A 142 1.25 -1.27 -4.30
CA TRP A 142 0.44 -2.21 -3.52
C TRP A 142 -0.95 -1.67 -3.25
N VAL A 143 -1.07 -0.41 -2.84
CA VAL A 143 -2.34 0.29 -2.66
C VAL A 143 -3.16 0.29 -3.96
N GLU A 144 -2.53 0.57 -5.11
CA GLU A 144 -3.20 0.54 -6.41
C GLU A 144 -3.70 -0.87 -6.75
N PHE A 145 -2.92 -1.91 -6.46
CA PHE A 145 -3.36 -3.30 -6.62
C PHE A 145 -4.53 -3.62 -5.69
N ILE A 146 -4.48 -3.24 -4.42
CA ILE A 146 -5.56 -3.51 -3.46
C ILE A 146 -6.85 -2.80 -3.88
N ALA A 147 -6.75 -1.56 -4.37
CA ALA A 147 -7.88 -0.76 -4.84
C ALA A 147 -8.54 -1.33 -6.11
N THR A 148 -7.76 -1.91 -7.02
CA THR A 148 -8.25 -2.20 -8.39
C THR A 148 -8.23 -3.68 -8.76
N GLY A 149 -7.41 -4.47 -8.08
CA GLY A 149 -7.07 -5.83 -8.47
C GLY A 149 -6.32 -5.95 -9.79
N LYS A 150 -5.94 -4.85 -10.45
CA LYS A 150 -5.25 -4.90 -11.75
C LYS A 150 -3.83 -5.42 -11.57
N GLU A 151 -3.33 -6.20 -12.53
CA GLU A 151 -1.96 -6.77 -12.43
C GLU A 151 -0.85 -5.73 -12.68
N LYS A 152 -1.18 -4.63 -13.38
CA LYS A 152 -0.21 -3.64 -13.84
C LYS A 152 0.68 -3.09 -12.71
N PRO A 153 0.17 -2.73 -11.51
CA PRO A 153 1.02 -2.30 -10.40
C PRO A 153 1.97 -3.40 -9.93
N ILE A 154 1.52 -4.64 -9.83
CA ILE A 154 2.36 -5.79 -9.47
C ILE A 154 3.47 -5.99 -10.50
N ARG A 155 3.17 -5.90 -11.80
CA ARG A 155 4.18 -6.00 -12.86
C ARG A 155 5.21 -4.86 -12.80
N LYS A 156 4.83 -3.66 -12.36
CA LYS A 156 5.79 -2.57 -12.07
C LYS A 156 6.71 -2.93 -10.92
N ILE A 157 6.20 -3.52 -9.84
CA ILE A 157 7.04 -4.01 -8.73
C ILE A 157 7.98 -5.11 -9.23
N ILE A 158 7.50 -6.06 -10.04
CA ILE A 158 8.35 -7.11 -10.61
C ILE A 158 9.46 -6.54 -11.51
N SER A 159 9.21 -5.44 -12.23
CA SER A 159 10.23 -4.82 -13.09
C SER A 159 11.45 -4.29 -12.32
N VAL A 160 11.31 -4.03 -11.01
CA VAL A 160 12.44 -3.69 -10.13
C VAL A 160 13.43 -4.86 -10.05
N LEU A 161 12.97 -6.10 -10.21
CA LEU A 161 13.82 -7.29 -10.18
C LEU A 161 14.77 -7.37 -11.38
N ASP A 162 14.63 -6.52 -12.39
CA ASP A 162 15.60 -6.41 -13.49
C ASP A 162 16.81 -5.55 -13.14
N TYR A 163 16.74 -4.72 -12.09
CA TYR A 163 17.80 -3.77 -11.79
C TYR A 163 19.08 -4.52 -11.41
N PRO A 164 20.25 -4.10 -11.96
CA PRO A 164 21.51 -4.73 -11.63
C PRO A 164 21.76 -4.62 -10.13
N THR A 165 22.26 -5.69 -9.53
CA THR A 165 22.74 -5.63 -8.14
C THR A 165 23.92 -4.66 -8.11
N PRO A 166 23.90 -3.61 -7.27
CA PRO A 166 25.02 -2.70 -7.17
C PRO A 166 26.28 -3.45 -6.72
N GLU A 167 27.32 -3.42 -7.55
CA GLU A 167 28.62 -3.99 -7.21
C GLU A 167 29.43 -2.97 -6.43
N LYS A 168 30.22 -3.45 -5.46
CA LYS A 168 31.11 -2.58 -4.69
C LYS A 168 32.18 -2.01 -5.62
N SER A 169 32.04 -0.75 -6.01
CA SER A 169 33.06 -0.07 -6.81
C SER A 169 34.38 0.06 -6.01
N LYS A 170 35.49 0.32 -6.71
CA LYS A 170 36.79 0.61 -6.07
C LYS A 170 36.72 1.80 -5.10
N THR A 171 35.76 2.71 -5.29
CA THR A 171 35.54 3.90 -4.47
C THR A 171 34.49 3.72 -3.37
N GLY A 172 33.92 2.52 -3.22
CA GLY A 172 32.86 2.22 -2.24
C GLY A 172 31.46 2.20 -2.85
N LEU A 173 30.43 2.08 -2.00
CA LEU A 173 29.02 2.19 -2.41
C LEU A 173 28.61 3.67 -2.38
N THR A 174 27.91 4.10 -3.42
CA THR A 174 27.26 5.41 -3.49
C THR A 174 25.86 5.35 -2.86
N ASP A 175 25.25 6.51 -2.58
CA ASP A 175 23.86 6.58 -2.12
C ASP A 175 22.89 5.99 -3.16
N ILE A 176 23.21 6.12 -4.46
CA ILE A 176 22.44 5.52 -5.56
C ILE A 176 22.51 3.99 -5.48
N ASP A 177 23.69 3.44 -5.21
CA ASP A 177 23.87 1.99 -5.02
C ASP A 177 23.06 1.50 -3.81
N VAL A 178 23.12 2.22 -2.70
CA VAL A 178 22.35 1.88 -1.49
C VAL A 178 20.85 1.92 -1.76
N ASN A 179 20.34 2.98 -2.38
CA ASN A 179 18.92 3.12 -2.68
C ASN A 179 18.42 2.07 -3.68
N THR A 180 19.23 1.74 -4.69
CA THR A 180 18.93 0.67 -5.66
C THR A 180 18.86 -0.69 -4.97
N ALA A 181 19.83 -1.00 -4.12
CA ALA A 181 19.85 -2.24 -3.35
C ALA A 181 18.65 -2.35 -2.40
N LEU A 182 18.27 -1.25 -1.73
CA LEU A 182 17.09 -1.18 -0.86
C LEU A 182 15.79 -1.40 -1.65
N LEU A 183 15.65 -0.75 -2.79
CA LEU A 183 14.48 -0.90 -3.66
C LEU A 183 14.33 -2.35 -4.16
N ILE A 184 15.40 -2.96 -4.67
CA ILE A 184 15.40 -4.38 -5.08
C ILE A 184 15.01 -5.29 -3.93
N SER A 185 15.65 -5.12 -2.76
CA SER A 185 15.40 -5.97 -1.60
C SER A 185 13.96 -5.83 -1.08
N SER A 186 13.42 -4.61 -1.09
CA SER A 186 12.05 -4.32 -0.67
C SER A 186 11.03 -4.92 -1.65
N ALA A 187 11.30 -4.86 -2.96
CA ALA A 187 10.47 -5.51 -3.96
C ALA A 187 10.46 -7.04 -3.79
N GLN A 188 11.64 -7.66 -3.61
CA GLN A 188 11.72 -9.11 -3.41
C GLN A 188 10.96 -9.57 -2.16
N TRP A 189 11.16 -8.89 -1.04
CA TRP A 189 10.51 -9.23 0.22
C TRP A 189 8.99 -9.03 0.13
N SER A 190 8.54 -7.87 -0.36
CA SER A 190 7.11 -7.55 -0.42
C SER A 190 6.36 -8.45 -1.40
N LEU A 191 6.94 -8.81 -2.55
CA LEU A 191 6.34 -9.76 -3.48
C LEU A 191 6.15 -11.14 -2.84
N GLY A 192 7.16 -11.64 -2.09
CA GLY A 192 7.05 -12.91 -1.38
C GLY A 192 5.98 -12.88 -0.29
N SER A 193 6.04 -11.88 0.59
CA SER A 193 5.08 -11.71 1.69
C SER A 193 3.64 -11.57 1.20
N ASN A 194 3.40 -10.82 0.12
CA ASN A 194 2.06 -10.65 -0.44
C ASN A 194 1.61 -11.87 -1.24
N ALA A 195 2.51 -12.62 -1.88
CA ALA A 195 2.13 -13.85 -2.57
C ALA A 195 1.69 -14.97 -1.60
N GLU A 196 2.18 -14.97 -0.36
CA GLU A 196 1.69 -15.86 0.70
C GLU A 196 0.25 -15.50 1.14
N GLN A 197 -0.09 -14.21 1.16
CA GLN A 197 -1.38 -13.71 1.67
C GLN A 197 -2.45 -13.57 0.58
N HIS A 198 -2.02 -13.33 -0.67
CA HIS A 198 -2.89 -13.03 -1.80
C HIS A 198 -2.66 -14.02 -2.95
N GLU A 199 -3.59 -14.95 -3.12
CA GLU A 199 -3.57 -15.95 -4.20
C GLU A 199 -3.33 -15.32 -5.58
N LYS A 200 -4.04 -14.23 -5.89
CA LYS A 200 -3.88 -13.49 -7.14
C LYS A 200 -2.45 -12.96 -7.36
N VAL A 201 -1.75 -12.56 -6.31
CA VAL A 201 -0.34 -12.12 -6.43
C VAL A 201 0.55 -13.32 -6.76
N ASN A 202 0.32 -14.46 -6.12
CA ASN A 202 1.05 -15.70 -6.42
C ASN A 202 0.83 -16.16 -7.88
N GLU A 203 -0.39 -16.07 -8.39
CA GLU A 203 -0.71 -16.34 -9.80
C GLU A 203 0.08 -15.43 -10.75
N ILE A 204 0.06 -14.12 -10.52
CA ILE A 204 0.82 -13.14 -11.33
C ILE A 204 2.32 -13.47 -11.32
N LEU A 205 2.88 -13.83 -10.16
CA LEU A 205 4.30 -14.20 -10.05
C LEU A 205 4.63 -15.47 -10.82
N LYS A 206 3.76 -16.49 -10.77
CA LYS A 206 3.94 -17.74 -11.51
C LYS A 206 3.86 -17.51 -13.02
N ASP A 207 2.91 -16.70 -13.47
CA ASP A 207 2.76 -16.34 -14.88
C ASP A 207 3.98 -15.57 -15.39
N GLU A 208 4.45 -14.59 -14.62
CA GLU A 208 5.64 -13.83 -14.98
C GLU A 208 6.90 -14.71 -14.98
N PHE A 209 6.99 -15.69 -14.06
CA PHE A 209 8.10 -16.64 -14.02
C PHE A 209 8.20 -17.53 -15.26
N VAL A 210 7.08 -17.88 -15.91
CA VAL A 210 7.10 -18.70 -17.15
C VAL A 210 7.91 -18.01 -18.25
N TYR A 211 7.79 -16.69 -18.38
CA TYR A 211 8.41 -15.91 -19.44
C TYR A 211 9.71 -15.20 -19.00
N ALA A 212 9.99 -15.13 -17.70
CA ALA A 212 11.18 -14.48 -17.18
C ALA A 212 12.47 -15.23 -17.58
N SER A 213 13.52 -14.45 -17.85
CA SER A 213 14.89 -14.91 -18.11
C SER A 213 15.91 -14.12 -17.29
N GLY A 214 17.16 -14.63 -17.22
CA GLY A 214 18.27 -13.93 -16.56
C GLY A 214 18.00 -13.62 -15.08
N ILE A 215 18.45 -12.45 -14.63
CA ILE A 215 18.40 -12.05 -13.22
C ILE A 215 16.96 -11.98 -12.67
N ARG A 216 15.98 -11.58 -13.50
CA ARG A 216 14.56 -11.58 -13.09
C ARG A 216 14.10 -12.99 -12.75
N ARG A 217 14.40 -13.97 -13.61
CA ARG A 217 14.04 -15.37 -13.40
C ARG A 217 14.63 -15.92 -12.10
N GLU A 218 15.92 -15.69 -11.88
CA GLU A 218 16.61 -16.13 -10.65
C GLU A 218 16.01 -15.51 -9.38
N ARG A 219 15.62 -14.23 -9.44
CA ARG A 219 15.00 -13.54 -8.30
C ARG A 219 13.57 -14.02 -8.07
N LEU A 220 12.77 -14.21 -9.12
CA LEU A 220 11.41 -14.76 -9.03
C LEU A 220 11.42 -16.21 -8.51
N GLU A 221 12.37 -17.04 -8.94
CA GLU A 221 12.52 -18.40 -8.43
C GLU A 221 12.69 -18.42 -6.90
N LYS A 222 13.59 -17.57 -6.38
CA LYS A 222 13.82 -17.44 -4.93
C LYS A 222 12.56 -17.01 -4.18
N ILE A 223 11.79 -16.08 -4.74
CA ILE A 223 10.53 -15.62 -4.15
C ILE A 223 9.52 -16.77 -4.12
N LEU A 224 9.30 -17.46 -5.23
CA LEU A 224 8.35 -18.58 -5.30
C LEU A 224 8.75 -19.77 -4.41
N GLN A 225 10.04 -19.96 -4.13
CA GLN A 225 10.52 -20.96 -3.18
C GLN A 225 10.20 -20.61 -1.71
N THR A 226 9.98 -19.34 -1.35
CA THR A 226 9.58 -18.99 0.02
C THR A 226 8.09 -19.20 0.24
N VAL A 227 7.27 -18.89 -0.76
CA VAL A 227 5.79 -18.98 -0.70
C VAL A 227 5.28 -20.42 -0.53
N ASN A 228 6.00 -21.41 -1.06
CA ASN A 228 5.58 -22.82 -1.04
C ASN A 228 6.14 -23.63 0.15
N LYS A 229 6.56 -22.98 1.24
CA LYS A 229 7.05 -23.64 2.45
C LYS A 229 5.92 -23.84 3.46
#